data_AF-A0A532DBK0-F1
#
_entry.id   AF-A0A532DBK0-F1
#
_cell.length_a   1.000
_cell.length_b   1.000
_cell.length_c   1.000
_cell.angle_alpha   90.00
_cell.angle_beta   90.00
_cell.angle_gamma   90.00
#
_symmetry.space_group_name_H-M   'P 1'
#
loop_
_entity.id
_entity.type
_entity.pdbx_description
1 polymer ?
#
loop_
_entity_poly.entity_id
_entity_poly.type
_entity_poly.pdbx_seq_one_letter_code
_entity_poly.pdbx_strand_id
1 'polypeptide(L)'
;MVIAVAASFAGTIAHASMPREPLDKIWEDHMLEGKSSSIHIEIKKGTISKSERHPSETRTVTATDAAMLFLDPYGIIVRELGEGFWGNGGWVLQGGRLDNASDENSIIQLYVKVVQYRHSYFPFPFERDAPTDTGYEFFLLHRKKDIPGAAIVRKWTFLPQDVVLRENPHQPLTNPDSNVQAFLSYEPLSRIAMVKITGLTHPFEERVDLSPYIQSTSPP
;
A
#
# COMPACT_ATOMS: atom_id res chain seq x y z
N MET A 1 39.63 -22.15 -43.95
CA MET A 1 39.55 -22.71 -42.59
C MET A 1 39.05 -21.59 -41.69
N VAL A 2 37.75 -21.56 -41.41
CA VAL A 2 37.10 -20.52 -40.59
C VAL A 2 36.70 -21.19 -39.28
N ILE A 3 37.25 -20.70 -38.17
CA ILE A 3 36.91 -21.16 -36.82
C ILE A 3 35.58 -20.51 -36.45
N ALA A 4 34.51 -21.30 -36.41
CA ALA A 4 33.24 -20.90 -35.82
C ALA A 4 33.37 -21.00 -34.29
N VAL A 5 33.38 -19.87 -33.60
CA VAL A 5 33.22 -19.82 -32.14
C VAL A 5 31.72 -19.88 -31.86
N ALA A 6 31.26 -21.06 -31.46
CA ALA A 6 29.91 -21.22 -30.91
C ALA A 6 29.90 -20.68 -29.47
N ALA A 7 29.38 -19.46 -29.29
CA ALA A 7 29.06 -18.96 -27.97
C ALA A 7 27.77 -19.65 -27.48
N SER A 8 27.94 -20.66 -26.63
CA SER A 8 26.84 -21.31 -25.93
C SER A 8 26.37 -20.37 -24.80
N PHE A 9 25.29 -19.63 -25.05
CA PHE A 9 24.58 -18.93 -23.97
C PHE A 9 23.70 -19.95 -23.24
N ALA A 10 24.29 -20.68 -22.29
CA ALA A 10 23.53 -21.29 -21.20
C ALA A 10 23.08 -20.15 -20.27
N GLY A 11 22.04 -19.42 -20.71
CA GLY A 11 21.34 -18.47 -19.87
C GLY A 11 20.57 -19.24 -18.81
N THR A 12 21.11 -19.25 -17.60
CA THR A 12 20.36 -19.52 -16.37
C THR A 12 19.07 -18.69 -16.43
N ILE A 13 17.91 -19.35 -16.58
CA ILE A 13 16.62 -18.69 -16.39
C ILE A 13 16.50 -18.42 -14.89
N ALA A 14 17.15 -17.36 -14.43
CA ALA A 14 16.67 -16.67 -13.25
C ALA A 14 15.27 -16.19 -13.63
N HIS A 15 14.24 -16.84 -13.09
CA HIS A 15 12.89 -16.32 -13.14
C HIS A 15 12.96 -14.90 -12.55
N ALA A 16 12.97 -13.90 -13.43
CA ALA A 16 12.93 -12.51 -13.01
C ALA A 16 11.59 -12.34 -12.30
N SER A 17 11.64 -12.11 -10.99
CA SER A 17 10.48 -11.75 -10.20
C SER A 17 9.76 -10.59 -10.87
N MET A 18 8.44 -10.66 -10.91
CA MET A 18 7.61 -9.64 -11.55
C MET A 18 7.91 -8.24 -10.98
N PRO A 19 8.12 -7.20 -11.81
CA PRO A 19 8.43 -5.86 -11.31
C PRO A 19 7.22 -5.26 -10.59
N ARG A 20 7.47 -4.61 -9.45
CA ARG A 20 6.42 -4.04 -8.58
C ARG A 20 6.03 -2.62 -9.00
N GLU A 21 6.94 -1.90 -9.65
CA GLU A 21 6.86 -0.47 -9.96
C GLU A 21 5.60 -0.08 -10.76
N PRO A 22 5.15 -0.87 -11.77
CA PRO A 22 3.91 -0.55 -12.47
C PRO A 22 2.68 -0.58 -11.56
N LEU A 23 2.63 -1.51 -10.60
CA LEU A 23 1.54 -1.64 -9.64
C LEU A 23 1.57 -0.48 -8.63
N ASP A 24 2.77 -0.11 -8.17
CA ASP A 24 2.97 1.05 -7.30
C ASP A 24 2.44 2.33 -7.94
N LYS A 25 2.75 2.54 -9.22
CA LYS A 25 2.27 3.71 -9.97
C LYS A 25 0.75 3.77 -10.06
N ILE A 26 0.10 2.66 -10.40
CA ILE A 26 -1.37 2.58 -10.48
C ILE A 26 -1.98 2.89 -9.11
N TRP A 27 -1.41 2.33 -8.05
CA TRP A 27 -1.90 2.54 -6.68
C TRP A 27 -1.73 4.01 -6.26
N GLU A 28 -0.56 4.61 -6.49
CA GLU A 28 -0.26 5.99 -6.14
C GLU A 28 -1.11 6.99 -6.96
N ASP A 29 -1.29 6.77 -8.27
CA ASP A 29 -2.13 7.62 -9.13
C ASP A 29 -3.58 7.66 -8.58
N HIS A 30 -4.13 6.51 -8.16
CA HIS A 30 -5.47 6.44 -7.55
C HIS A 30 -5.56 7.09 -6.17
N MET A 31 -4.55 6.87 -5.32
CA MET A 31 -4.45 7.55 -4.03
C MET A 31 -4.45 9.06 -4.23
N LEU A 32 -3.63 9.57 -5.14
CA LEU A 32 -3.50 11.00 -5.42
C LEU A 32 -4.77 11.61 -6.00
N GLU A 33 -5.51 10.87 -6.82
CA GLU A 33 -6.79 11.32 -7.37
C GLU A 33 -7.83 11.56 -6.27
N GLY A 34 -7.86 10.71 -5.23
CA GLY A 34 -8.71 10.90 -4.05
C GLY A 34 -10.21 10.68 -4.29
N LYS A 35 -10.58 9.90 -5.32
CA LYS A 35 -11.96 9.51 -5.58
C LYS A 35 -12.52 8.71 -4.40
N SER A 36 -13.78 9.00 -4.06
CA SER A 36 -14.53 8.28 -3.03
C SER A 36 -15.14 6.98 -3.59
N SER A 37 -14.28 6.14 -4.18
CA SER A 37 -14.62 4.79 -4.60
C SER A 37 -13.52 3.82 -4.21
N SER A 38 -13.91 2.61 -3.80
CA SER A 38 -12.97 1.51 -3.67
C SER A 38 -12.67 0.93 -5.05
N ILE A 39 -11.41 0.73 -5.38
CA ILE A 39 -10.98 0.18 -6.67
C ILE A 39 -10.25 -1.14 -6.49
N HIS A 40 -10.58 -2.10 -7.36
CA HIS A 40 -9.87 -3.37 -7.47
C HIS A 40 -9.36 -3.56 -8.89
N ILE A 41 -8.04 -3.66 -9.02
CA ILE A 41 -7.31 -3.90 -10.26
C ILE A 41 -6.58 -5.24 -10.14
N GLU A 42 -6.82 -6.11 -11.11
CA GLU A 42 -6.17 -7.40 -11.23
C GLU A 42 -5.49 -7.52 -12.60
N ILE A 43 -4.20 -7.78 -12.58
CA ILE A 43 -3.39 -8.04 -13.77
C ILE A 43 -3.11 -9.55 -13.81
N LYS A 44 -3.52 -10.20 -14.90
CA LYS A 44 -3.32 -11.63 -15.13
C LYS A 44 -2.81 -11.84 -16.55
N LYS A 45 -1.57 -12.31 -16.69
CA LYS A 45 -0.93 -12.58 -17.98
C LYS A 45 -1.05 -11.39 -18.96
N GLY A 46 -0.82 -10.17 -18.46
CA GLY A 46 -0.92 -8.92 -19.24
C GLY A 46 -2.35 -8.42 -19.51
N THR A 47 -3.39 -9.15 -19.08
CA THR A 47 -4.78 -8.68 -19.14
C THR A 47 -5.12 -7.93 -17.85
N ILE A 48 -5.60 -6.69 -17.99
CA ILE A 48 -6.01 -5.85 -16.85
C ILE A 48 -7.53 -5.94 -16.69
N SER A 49 -7.97 -6.38 -15.52
CA SER A 49 -9.36 -6.26 -15.06
C SER A 49 -9.44 -5.15 -14.03
N LYS A 50 -10.42 -4.25 -14.17
CA LYS A 50 -10.67 -3.15 -13.24
C LYS A 50 -12.13 -3.16 -12.83
N SER A 51 -12.37 -3.08 -11.54
CA SER A 51 -13.70 -2.89 -10.96
C SER A 51 -13.68 -1.76 -9.94
N GLU A 52 -14.78 -1.02 -9.88
CA GLU A 52 -14.93 0.13 -9.00
C GLU A 52 -16.24 -0.04 -8.23
N ARG A 53 -16.16 0.15 -6.92
CA ARG A 53 -17.31 0.04 -6.02
C ARG A 53 -17.47 1.35 -5.27
N HIS A 54 -18.71 1.84 -5.27
CA HIS A 54 -19.15 2.97 -4.47
C HIS A 54 -19.84 2.39 -3.23
N PRO A 55 -19.14 2.23 -2.10
CA PRO A 55 -19.79 1.75 -0.88
C PRO A 55 -20.94 2.69 -0.49
N SER A 56 -22.10 2.10 -0.23
CA SER A 56 -23.35 2.80 0.10
C SER A 56 -23.35 3.43 1.49
N GLU A 57 -22.43 3.01 2.36
CA GLU A 57 -22.28 3.51 3.73
C GLU A 57 -20.79 3.65 4.08
N THR A 58 -20.42 4.77 4.70
CA THR A 58 -19.11 4.93 5.33
C THR A 58 -19.10 4.05 6.58
N ARG A 59 -18.51 2.85 6.49
CA ARG A 59 -18.21 2.11 7.72
C ARG A 59 -17.24 2.95 8.55
N THR A 60 -17.56 3.16 9.81
CA THR A 60 -16.60 3.67 10.79
C THR A 60 -15.60 2.55 11.04
N VAL A 61 -14.62 2.42 10.14
CA VAL A 61 -13.52 1.47 10.35
C VAL A 61 -12.65 2.06 11.44
N THR A 62 -12.87 1.57 12.66
CA THR A 62 -11.85 1.64 13.70
C THR A 62 -10.59 1.04 13.08
N ALA A 63 -9.45 1.72 13.22
CA ALA A 63 -8.16 1.49 12.54
C ALA A 63 -7.51 0.12 12.84
N THR A 64 -8.28 -0.96 12.81
CA THR A 64 -7.96 -2.23 13.43
C THR A 64 -7.41 -3.25 12.44
N ASP A 65 -7.49 -3.02 11.12
CA ASP A 65 -6.78 -3.82 10.12
C ASP A 65 -6.48 -2.96 8.88
N ALA A 66 -5.23 -2.51 8.72
CA ALA A 66 -4.80 -1.78 7.51
C ALA A 66 -5.09 -2.57 6.21
N ALA A 67 -5.05 -3.90 6.31
CA ALA A 67 -5.39 -4.83 5.24
C ALA A 67 -6.89 -4.87 4.89
N MET A 68 -7.80 -4.37 5.73
CA MET A 68 -9.25 -4.34 5.46
C MET A 68 -9.74 -3.02 4.86
N LEU A 69 -8.89 -1.98 4.85
CA LEU A 69 -9.24 -0.65 4.32
C LEU A 69 -9.60 -0.66 2.83
N PHE A 70 -9.27 -1.72 2.09
CA PHE A 70 -9.74 -1.82 0.71
C PHE A 70 -11.26 -1.89 0.58
N LEU A 71 -11.97 -2.25 1.66
CA LEU A 71 -13.43 -2.30 1.70
C LEU A 71 -14.06 -0.91 1.90
N ASP A 72 -13.26 0.10 2.20
CA ASP A 72 -13.71 1.46 2.49
C ASP A 72 -13.85 2.32 1.23
N PRO A 73 -14.58 3.45 1.31
CA PRO A 73 -14.78 4.36 0.17
C PRO A 73 -13.51 4.93 -0.48
N TYR A 74 -12.33 4.70 0.10
CA TYR A 74 -11.04 5.12 -0.45
C TYR A 74 -10.05 3.95 -0.56
N GLY A 75 -10.59 2.72 -0.57
CA GLY A 75 -9.83 1.49 -0.63
C GLY A 75 -9.23 1.22 -2.00
N ILE A 76 -8.00 0.74 -2.06
CA ILE A 76 -7.29 0.47 -3.31
C ILE A 76 -6.65 -0.91 -3.20
N ILE A 77 -7.01 -1.82 -4.12
CA ILE A 77 -6.28 -3.08 -4.34
C ILE A 77 -5.76 -3.10 -5.77
N VAL A 78 -4.45 -3.34 -5.91
CA VAL A 78 -3.79 -3.64 -7.16
C VAL A 78 -3.02 -4.94 -6.97
N ARG A 79 -3.32 -5.97 -7.77
CA ARG A 79 -2.60 -7.24 -7.70
C ARG A 79 -2.21 -7.76 -9.06
N GLU A 80 -1.07 -8.42 -9.11
CA GLU A 80 -0.63 -9.21 -10.25
C GLU A 80 -0.20 -10.59 -9.77
N LEU A 81 -0.91 -11.61 -10.22
CA LEU A 81 -0.67 -13.01 -9.85
C LEU A 81 -0.39 -13.83 -11.11
N GLY A 82 0.46 -14.84 -10.97
CA GLY A 82 0.86 -15.69 -12.09
C GLY A 82 2.34 -16.09 -12.08
N GLU A 83 3.07 -15.73 -11.03
CA GLU A 83 4.47 -16.12 -10.86
C GLU A 83 4.59 -17.58 -10.38
N GLY A 84 5.65 -18.24 -10.85
CA GLY A 84 6.01 -19.61 -10.49
C GLY A 84 5.19 -20.69 -11.20
N PHE A 85 5.59 -21.95 -10.98
CA PHE A 85 5.03 -23.11 -11.68
C PHE A 85 3.52 -23.27 -11.48
N TRP A 86 3.02 -22.92 -10.30
CA TRP A 86 1.61 -23.04 -9.94
C TRP A 86 0.80 -21.76 -10.24
N GLY A 87 1.45 -20.69 -10.71
CA GLY A 87 0.80 -19.43 -11.07
C GLY A 87 0.09 -18.72 -9.91
N ASN A 88 0.47 -19.03 -8.67
CA ASN A 88 -0.12 -18.51 -7.44
C ASN A 88 0.78 -17.48 -6.73
N GLY A 89 2.00 -17.25 -7.24
CA GLY A 89 2.89 -16.20 -6.74
C GLY A 89 2.63 -14.85 -7.41
N GLY A 90 3.15 -13.79 -6.79
CA GLY A 90 3.13 -12.43 -7.34
C GLY A 90 2.90 -11.37 -6.27
N TRP A 91 2.47 -10.20 -6.72
CA TRP A 91 2.32 -9.01 -5.87
C TRP A 91 0.85 -8.71 -5.55
N VAL A 92 0.62 -8.30 -4.31
CA VAL A 92 -0.65 -7.74 -3.86
C VAL A 92 -0.36 -6.43 -3.11
N LEU A 93 -0.83 -5.32 -3.65
CA LEU A 93 -0.79 -4.00 -3.04
C LEU A 93 -2.20 -3.64 -2.61
N GLN A 94 -2.42 -3.44 -1.32
CA GLN A 94 -3.76 -3.11 -0.81
C GLN A 94 -3.70 -2.09 0.30
N GLY A 95 -4.75 -1.28 0.45
CA GLY A 95 -4.82 -0.32 1.54
C GLY A 95 -5.82 0.79 1.24
N GLY A 96 -5.60 1.96 1.81
CA GLY A 96 -6.52 3.08 1.67
C GLY A 96 -6.23 4.20 2.65
N ARG A 97 -7.19 5.11 2.79
CA ARG A 97 -7.12 6.22 3.74
C ARG A 97 -7.33 5.70 5.17
N LEU A 98 -6.37 5.95 6.04
CA LEU A 98 -6.46 5.64 7.47
C LEU A 98 -7.16 6.74 8.26
N ASP A 99 -6.72 7.97 8.04
CA ASP A 99 -7.13 9.09 8.87
C ASP A 99 -7.07 10.40 8.09
N ASN A 100 -7.72 11.43 8.59
CA ASN A 100 -7.61 12.78 8.06
C ASN A 100 -7.77 13.84 9.16
N ALA A 101 -7.09 14.96 8.93
CA ALA A 101 -7.30 16.18 9.68
C ALA A 101 -7.66 17.31 8.71
N SER A 102 -8.60 18.14 9.11
CA SER A 102 -9.06 19.27 8.31
C SER A 102 -8.47 20.57 8.85
N ASP A 103 -8.12 21.45 7.93
CA ASP A 103 -7.81 22.86 8.15
C ASP A 103 -8.77 23.69 7.27
N GLU A 104 -8.88 25.00 7.48
CA GLU A 104 -9.90 25.86 6.84
C GLU A 104 -9.95 25.69 5.31
N ASN A 105 -8.78 25.55 4.68
CA ASN A 105 -8.61 25.47 3.23
C ASN A 105 -7.87 24.20 2.75
N SER A 106 -7.63 23.24 3.63
CA SER A 106 -6.88 22.03 3.28
C SER A 106 -7.29 20.81 4.09
N ILE A 107 -7.06 19.64 3.51
CA ILE A 107 -7.25 18.35 4.16
C ILE A 107 -5.90 17.65 4.16
N ILE A 108 -5.48 17.23 5.34
CA ILE A 108 -4.30 16.40 5.55
C ILE A 108 -4.79 14.98 5.70
N GLN A 109 -4.25 14.05 4.92
CA GLN A 109 -4.72 12.66 4.91
C GLN A 109 -3.55 11.71 5.13
N LEU A 110 -3.76 10.71 5.97
CA LEU A 110 -2.84 9.61 6.14
C LEU A 110 -3.38 8.40 5.37
N TYR A 111 -2.57 7.86 4.47
CA TYR A 111 -2.84 6.64 3.73
C TYR A 111 -1.85 5.55 4.12
N VAL A 112 -2.29 4.30 3.98
CA VAL A 112 -1.44 3.12 4.09
C VAL A 112 -1.58 2.25 2.86
N LYS A 113 -0.46 1.68 2.44
CA LYS A 113 -0.34 0.64 1.43
C LYS A 113 0.38 -0.55 2.05
N VAL A 114 -0.33 -1.65 2.19
CA VAL A 114 0.21 -2.97 2.52
C VAL A 114 0.79 -3.55 1.24
N VAL A 115 2.07 -3.88 1.29
CA VAL A 115 2.84 -4.44 0.16
C VAL A 115 3.11 -5.90 0.46
N GLN A 116 2.47 -6.80 -0.27
CA GLN A 116 2.62 -8.24 -0.09
C GLN A 116 3.25 -8.88 -1.32
N TYR A 117 4.32 -9.64 -1.10
CA TYR A 117 4.83 -10.59 -2.08
C TYR A 117 4.41 -11.99 -1.66
N ARG A 118 3.61 -12.65 -2.51
CA ARG A 118 3.22 -14.05 -2.33
C ARG A 118 4.21 -14.93 -3.07
N HIS A 119 4.92 -15.76 -2.31
CA HIS A 119 5.82 -16.75 -2.88
C HIS A 119 5.01 -17.85 -3.59
N SER A 120 5.49 -18.32 -4.74
CA SER A 120 4.86 -19.48 -5.38
C SER A 120 5.02 -20.70 -4.47
N TYR A 121 3.92 -21.41 -4.22
CA TYR A 121 3.89 -22.53 -3.29
C TYR A 121 3.14 -23.73 -3.87
N PHE A 122 3.47 -24.93 -3.36
CA PHE A 122 2.77 -26.17 -3.70
C PHE A 122 1.62 -26.42 -2.70
N PRO A 123 0.35 -26.49 -3.13
CA PRO A 123 -0.80 -26.49 -2.22
C PRO A 123 -1.21 -27.87 -1.67
N PHE A 124 -0.31 -28.87 -1.58
CA PHE A 124 -0.65 -30.25 -1.20
C PHE A 124 0.27 -30.79 -0.09
N PRO A 125 -0.18 -31.68 0.84
CA PRO A 125 -1.53 -32.26 1.03
C PRO A 125 -2.49 -31.48 1.93
N PHE A 126 -2.08 -30.34 2.48
CA PHE A 126 -2.93 -29.47 3.29
C PHE A 126 -2.64 -28.04 2.84
N GLU A 127 -3.68 -27.23 2.69
CA GLU A 127 -3.57 -25.79 2.42
C GLU A 127 -2.76 -25.14 3.56
N ARG A 128 -1.43 -25.17 3.45
CA ARG A 128 -0.57 -24.24 4.15
C ARG A 128 -0.67 -22.95 3.37
N ASP A 129 -1.06 -21.88 4.05
CA ASP A 129 -1.07 -20.56 3.48
C ASP A 129 0.25 -20.24 2.77
N ALA A 130 0.16 -19.50 1.68
CA ALA A 130 1.34 -19.09 0.92
C ALA A 130 2.31 -18.34 1.85
N PRO A 131 3.62 -18.66 1.85
CA PRO A 131 4.60 -17.79 2.47
C PRO A 131 4.45 -16.40 1.84
N THR A 132 4.29 -15.38 2.67
CA THR A 132 4.02 -14.02 2.21
C THR A 132 4.94 -13.06 2.96
N ASP A 133 5.69 -12.27 2.20
CA ASP A 133 6.45 -11.16 2.76
C ASP A 133 5.55 -9.92 2.77
N THR A 134 5.33 -9.33 3.94
CA THR A 134 4.41 -8.18 4.11
C THR A 134 5.15 -6.97 4.64
N GLY A 135 5.25 -5.92 3.83
CA GLY A 135 5.73 -4.60 4.23
C GLY A 135 4.62 -3.55 4.20
N TYR A 136 4.95 -2.35 4.67
CA TYR A 136 4.01 -1.22 4.75
C TYR A 136 4.64 0.04 4.16
N GLU A 137 3.86 0.80 3.40
CA GLU A 137 4.17 2.16 3.00
C GLU A 137 3.08 3.10 3.51
N PHE A 138 3.47 4.17 4.19
CA PHE A 138 2.56 5.20 4.69
C PHE A 138 2.80 6.50 3.96
N PHE A 139 1.72 7.21 3.66
CA PHE A 139 1.75 8.45 2.88
C PHE A 139 0.99 9.53 3.62
N LEU A 140 1.67 10.63 3.93
CA LEU A 140 1.04 11.86 4.38
C LEU A 140 0.76 12.73 3.16
N LEU A 141 -0.51 13.00 2.91
CA LEU A 141 -0.98 13.79 1.79
C LEU A 141 -1.49 15.14 2.26
N HIS A 142 -1.30 16.14 1.42
CA HIS A 142 -1.95 17.43 1.55
C HIS A 142 -2.85 17.67 0.32
N ARG A 143 -4.12 17.97 0.58
CA ARG A 143 -5.11 18.36 -0.44
C ARG A 143 -5.56 19.78 -0.15
N LYS A 144 -5.44 20.65 -1.15
CA LYS A 144 -6.05 21.98 -1.07
C LYS A 144 -7.52 21.86 -1.44
N LYS A 145 -8.37 22.60 -0.73
CA LYS A 145 -9.79 22.70 -1.06
C LYS A 145 -9.93 23.27 -2.48
N ASP A 146 -10.88 22.72 -3.24
CA ASP A 146 -11.20 23.14 -4.61
C ASP A 146 -10.09 22.94 -5.67
N ILE A 147 -8.95 22.32 -5.30
CA ILE A 147 -7.91 21.91 -6.25
C ILE A 147 -7.94 20.39 -6.39
N PRO A 148 -8.10 19.85 -7.61
CA PRO A 148 -8.11 18.41 -7.81
C PRO A 148 -6.74 17.80 -7.51
N GLY A 149 -6.76 16.62 -6.87
CA GLY A 149 -5.55 15.85 -6.56
C GLY A 149 -5.00 16.08 -5.15
N ALA A 150 -3.87 15.44 -4.86
CA ALA A 150 -3.09 15.60 -3.63
C ALA A 150 -1.61 15.80 -3.97
N ALA A 151 -0.87 16.34 -3.01
CA ALA A 151 0.58 16.26 -2.98
C ALA A 151 1.02 15.30 -1.86
N ILE A 152 1.98 14.41 -2.14
CA ILE A 152 2.67 13.64 -1.09
C ILE A 152 3.61 14.61 -0.37
N VAL A 153 3.35 14.80 0.92
CA VAL A 153 4.22 15.57 1.82
C VAL A 153 5.35 14.69 2.32
N ARG A 154 5.02 13.46 2.74
CA ARG A 154 5.96 12.52 3.33
C ARG A 154 5.56 11.08 3.01
N LYS A 155 6.58 10.23 2.81
CA LYS A 155 6.44 8.79 2.60
C LYS A 155 7.33 8.07 3.59
N TRP A 156 6.79 7.03 4.22
CA TRP A 156 7.53 6.10 5.08
C TRP A 156 7.40 4.70 4.53
N THR A 157 8.48 3.92 4.58
CA THR A 157 8.52 2.54 4.11
C THR A 157 9.07 1.65 5.20
N PHE A 158 8.35 0.57 5.50
CA PHE A 158 8.72 -0.46 6.47
C PHE A 158 8.74 -1.80 5.74
N LEU A 159 9.88 -2.48 5.81
CA LEU A 159 10.12 -3.75 5.15
C LEU A 159 9.51 -4.91 5.96
N PRO A 160 9.38 -6.11 5.39
CA PRO A 160 8.84 -7.27 6.11
C PRO A 160 9.53 -7.56 7.45
N GLN A 161 10.85 -7.35 7.54
CA GLN A 161 11.58 -7.53 8.81
C GLN A 161 11.25 -6.47 9.88
N ASP A 162 10.62 -5.35 9.51
CA ASP A 162 10.27 -4.26 10.42
C ASP A 162 8.89 -4.46 11.06
N VAL A 163 8.16 -5.51 10.69
CA VAL A 163 6.78 -5.76 11.13
C VAL A 163 6.73 -6.84 12.22
N VAL A 164 6.00 -6.57 13.30
CA VAL A 164 5.73 -7.60 14.32
C VAL A 164 4.62 -8.51 13.80
N LEU A 165 4.96 -9.75 13.46
CA LEU A 165 4.00 -10.78 13.12
C LEU A 165 3.33 -11.29 14.39
N ARG A 166 2.00 -11.36 14.42
CA ARG A 166 1.30 -12.19 15.41
C ARG A 166 1.46 -13.64 15.02
N GLU A 167 2.06 -14.44 15.90
CA GLU A 167 1.91 -15.88 15.86
C GLU A 167 0.48 -16.21 16.31
N ASN A 168 -0.44 -16.35 15.37
CA ASN A 168 -1.79 -16.84 15.66
C ASN A 168 -1.88 -18.31 15.21
N PRO A 169 -1.77 -19.30 16.12
CA PRO A 169 -1.67 -20.72 15.74
C PRO A 169 -2.97 -21.32 15.17
N HIS A 170 -4.04 -20.54 15.06
CA HIS A 170 -5.38 -21.02 14.68
C HIS A 170 -6.04 -20.22 13.54
N GLN A 171 -5.33 -19.31 12.89
CA GLN A 171 -5.90 -18.46 11.85
C GLN A 171 -5.12 -18.60 10.53
N PRO A 172 -5.80 -18.66 9.37
CA PRO A 172 -5.13 -18.76 8.07
C PRO A 172 -4.19 -17.55 7.84
N LEU A 173 -2.92 -17.77 7.53
CA LEU A 173 -1.90 -16.75 7.20
C LEU A 173 -2.17 -15.98 5.88
N THR A 174 -3.34 -16.17 5.25
CA THR A 174 -3.76 -15.34 4.11
C THR A 174 -3.94 -13.86 4.45
N ASN A 175 -4.02 -13.53 5.73
CA ASN A 175 -3.76 -12.21 6.27
C ASN A 175 -2.79 -12.39 7.44
N PRO A 176 -1.50 -12.00 7.33
CA PRO A 176 -0.74 -11.79 8.53
C PRO A 176 -1.47 -10.70 9.32
N ASP A 177 -2.10 -11.10 10.44
CA ASP A 177 -2.71 -10.21 11.43
C ASP A 177 -1.60 -9.37 12.07
N SER A 178 -0.96 -8.50 11.29
CA SER A 178 -0.05 -7.51 11.84
C SER A 178 -0.92 -6.42 12.44
N ASN A 179 -0.77 -6.18 13.73
CA ASN A 179 -1.40 -5.08 14.46
C ASN A 179 -0.79 -3.72 14.08
N VAL A 180 -0.38 -3.55 12.83
CA VAL A 180 0.18 -2.29 12.35
C VAL A 180 -0.94 -1.27 12.28
N GLN A 181 -0.83 -0.25 13.12
CA GLN A 181 -1.79 0.84 13.22
C GLN A 181 -1.03 2.15 13.06
N ALA A 182 -1.66 3.13 12.44
CA ALA A 182 -1.11 4.47 12.39
C ALA A 182 -2.16 5.51 12.71
N PHE A 183 -1.70 6.58 13.36
CA PHE A 183 -2.53 7.66 13.88
C PHE A 183 -1.99 8.98 13.36
N LEU A 184 -2.90 9.88 13.00
CA LEU A 184 -2.59 11.24 12.61
C LEU A 184 -3.13 12.20 13.68
N SER A 185 -2.29 13.13 14.11
CA SER A 185 -2.73 14.31 14.85
C SER A 185 -2.15 15.55 14.17
N TYR A 186 -2.91 16.64 14.14
CA TYR A 186 -2.52 17.88 13.48
C TYR A 186 -2.78 19.06 14.41
N GLU A 187 -1.79 19.95 14.50
CA GLU A 187 -1.88 21.20 15.24
C GLU A 187 -1.92 22.39 14.26
N PRO A 188 -3.09 23.01 14.02
CA PRO A 188 -3.26 24.03 12.98
C PRO A 188 -2.40 25.29 13.17
N LEU A 189 -2.18 25.72 14.42
CA LEU A 189 -1.43 26.94 14.72
C LEU A 189 0.06 26.81 14.38
N SER A 190 0.65 25.65 14.71
CA SER A 190 2.05 25.35 14.41
C SER A 190 2.23 24.72 13.03
N ARG A 191 1.13 24.31 12.37
CA ARG A 191 1.09 23.54 11.12
C ARG A 191 1.90 22.25 11.19
N ILE A 192 1.96 21.63 12.37
CA ILE A 192 2.69 20.40 12.58
C ILE A 192 1.72 19.22 12.55
N ALA A 193 1.99 18.25 11.68
CA ALA A 193 1.37 16.93 11.73
C ALA A 193 2.27 15.97 12.50
N MET A 194 1.71 15.22 13.44
CA MET A 194 2.39 14.16 14.15
C MET A 194 1.78 12.81 13.73
N VAL A 195 2.63 11.95 13.20
CA VAL A 195 2.28 10.60 12.76
C VAL A 195 2.92 9.60 13.71
N LYS A 196 2.11 8.68 14.22
CA LYS A 196 2.56 7.59 15.09
C LYS A 196 2.17 6.26 14.48
N ILE A 197 3.11 5.32 14.41
CA ILE A 197 2.92 3.99 13.84
C ILE A 197 3.33 2.93 14.88
N THR A 198 2.43 2.01 15.17
CA THR A 198 2.63 0.88 16.11
C THR A 198 2.53 -0.45 15.38
N GLY A 199 2.86 -1.57 16.05
CA GLY A 199 2.88 -2.90 15.42
C GLY A 199 4.13 -3.19 14.58
N LEU A 200 5.10 -2.28 14.61
CA LEU A 200 6.44 -2.45 14.05
C LEU A 200 7.39 -3.01 15.12
N THR A 201 8.52 -3.59 14.69
CA THR A 201 9.57 -4.09 15.61
C THR A 201 10.11 -2.97 16.49
N HIS A 202 10.13 -1.75 15.95
CA HIS A 202 10.42 -0.52 16.67
C HIS A 202 9.26 0.45 16.43
N PRO A 203 8.57 0.93 17.48
CA PRO A 203 7.55 1.97 17.33
C PRO A 203 8.12 3.19 16.62
N PHE A 204 7.30 3.82 15.78
CA PHE A 204 7.72 4.96 14.96
C PHE A 204 6.86 6.18 15.28
N GLU A 205 7.51 7.35 15.37
CA GLU A 205 6.84 8.63 15.56
C GLU A 205 7.63 9.73 14.85
N GLU A 206 6.95 10.56 14.03
CA GLU A 206 7.57 11.69 13.34
C GLU A 206 6.66 12.91 13.37
N ARG A 207 7.27 14.09 13.59
CA ARG A 207 6.63 15.40 13.43
C ARG A 207 7.03 15.98 12.08
N VAL A 208 6.03 16.34 11.28
CA VAL A 208 6.19 16.88 9.93
C VAL A 208 5.67 18.31 9.91
N ASP A 209 6.54 19.26 9.54
CA ASP A 209 6.17 20.67 9.34
C ASP A 209 5.47 20.84 7.98
N LEU A 210 4.21 21.27 8.02
CA LEU A 210 3.39 21.51 6.84
C LEU A 210 3.42 22.95 6.35
N SER A 211 4.13 23.85 7.02
CA SER A 211 4.24 25.27 6.65
C SER A 211 4.64 25.51 5.18
N PRO A 212 5.54 24.72 4.56
CA PRO A 212 5.88 24.89 3.14
C PRO A 212 4.72 24.56 2.18
N TYR A 213 3.74 23.77 2.63
CA TYR A 213 2.66 23.23 1.80
C TYR A 213 1.34 23.99 2.01
N ILE A 214 1.13 24.49 3.22
CA ILE A 214 -0.03 25.28 3.64
C ILE A 214 0.37 26.76 3.52
N GLN A 215 0.08 27.37 2.37
CA GLN A 215 0.24 28.81 2.20
C GLN A 215 -0.87 29.52 2.96
N SER A 216 -0.53 30.46 3.85
CA SER A 216 -1.51 31.40 4.38
C SER A 216 -2.00 32.27 3.24
N THR A 217 -3.26 32.12 2.87
CA THR A 217 -3.98 33.21 2.22
C THR A 217 -4.19 34.28 3.27
N SER A 218 -3.27 35.24 3.38
CA SER A 218 -3.60 36.49 4.07
C SER A 218 -4.80 37.11 3.34
N PRO A 219 -5.91 37.44 4.03
CA PRO A 219 -6.96 38.23 3.41
C PRO A 219 -6.40 39.61 3.03
N PRO A 220 -6.85 40.21 1.91
CA PRO A 220 -6.48 41.57 1.51
C PRO A 220 -7.02 42.63 2.50
#